data_AF-A0A662CMP5-F1
#
_entry.id   AF-A0A662CMP5-F1
#
_cell.length_a   1.000
_cell.length_b   1.000
_cell.length_c   1.000
_cell.angle_alpha   90.00
_cell.angle_beta   90.00
_cell.angle_gamma   90.00
#
_symmetry.space_group_name_H-M   'P 1'
#
loop_
_entity.id
_entity.type
_entity.pdbx_description
1 polymer ?
#
loop_
_entity_poly.entity_id
_entity_poly.type
_entity_poly.pdbx_seq_one_letter_code
_entity_poly.pdbx_strand_id
1 'polypeptide(L)'
;MDQGLADLLIANLLKNAIVHNIEGGAIVLETRPGSLLIKNDGPPLEFNQEELFTRFVRDTRRSGNFGLGLSLVKKVCETYNFLIDYSYDNQQHMFKVTFSD
;
A
#
# COMPACT_ATOMS: atom_id res chain seq x y z
N MET A 1 -3.82 -9.66 -16.26
CA MET A 1 -4.51 -9.48 -14.97
C MET A 1 -5.98 -9.16 -15.24
N ASP A 2 -6.90 -9.65 -14.39
CA ASP A 2 -8.32 -9.28 -14.44
C ASP A 2 -8.50 -7.80 -14.06
N GLN A 3 -9.38 -7.09 -14.77
CA GLN A 3 -9.59 -5.66 -14.56
C GLN A 3 -10.08 -5.34 -13.14
N GLY A 4 -11.03 -6.13 -12.62
CA GLY A 4 -11.58 -5.90 -11.28
C GLY A 4 -10.55 -6.09 -10.19
N LEU A 5 -9.64 -7.06 -10.34
CA LEU A 5 -8.53 -7.26 -9.42
C LEU A 5 -7.46 -6.15 -9.51
N ALA A 6 -7.23 -5.60 -10.71
CA ALA A 6 -6.37 -4.44 -10.90
C ALA A 6 -6.92 -3.20 -10.18
N ASP A 7 -8.21 -2.90 -10.39
CA ASP A 7 -8.91 -1.78 -9.77
C ASP A 7 -8.88 -1.89 -8.25
N LEU A 8 -9.12 -3.09 -7.73
CA LEU A 8 -9.08 -3.39 -6.31
C LEU A 8 -7.67 -3.24 -5.72
N LEU A 9 -6.61 -3.67 -6.42
CA LEU A 9 -5.23 -3.47 -5.97
C LEU A 9 -4.88 -1.98 -5.87
N ILE A 10 -5.18 -1.21 -6.91
CA ILE A 10 -4.86 0.22 -6.97
C ILE A 10 -5.69 0.99 -5.94
N ALA A 11 -6.99 0.70 -5.85
CA ALA A 11 -7.90 1.37 -4.92
C ALA A 11 -7.48 1.15 -3.45
N ASN A 12 -7.03 -0.05 -3.08
CA ASN A 12 -6.58 -0.31 -1.72
C ASN A 12 -5.29 0.43 -1.38
N LEU A 13 -4.31 0.46 -2.29
CA LEU A 13 -3.06 1.20 -2.07
C LEU A 13 -3.31 2.72 -2.03
N LEU A 14 -4.12 3.24 -2.94
CA LEU A 14 -4.47 4.66 -2.97
C LEU A 14 -5.30 5.08 -1.76
N LYS A 15 -6.25 4.25 -1.32
CA LYS A 15 -7.01 4.49 -0.08
C LYS A 15 -6.08 4.55 1.13
N ASN A 16 -5.09 3.67 1.21
CA ASN A 16 -4.10 3.73 2.29
C ASN A 16 -3.31 5.04 2.23
N ALA A 17 -2.85 5.44 1.04
CA ALA A 17 -2.15 6.71 0.86
C ALA A 17 -2.99 7.90 1.34
N ILE A 18 -4.28 7.95 1.01
CA ILE A 18 -5.20 9.01 1.46
C ILE A 18 -5.44 8.96 2.97
N VAL A 19 -5.79 7.80 3.50
CA VAL A 19 -6.18 7.63 4.91
C VAL A 19 -5.00 7.85 5.85
N HIS A 20 -3.77 7.53 5.42
CA HIS A 20 -2.57 7.62 6.25
C HIS A 20 -1.70 8.84 5.93
N ASN A 21 -2.15 9.73 5.05
CA ASN A 21 -1.45 10.98 4.79
C ASN A 21 -1.48 11.91 6.01
N ILE A 22 -0.55 12.86 6.06
CA ILE A 22 -0.63 14.06 6.90
C ILE A 22 -1.47 15.15 6.20
N GLU A 23 -2.03 16.06 7.00
CA GLU A 23 -2.70 17.24 6.46
C GLU A 23 -1.70 18.13 5.70
N GLY A 24 -2.07 18.53 4.48
CA GLY A 24 -1.17 19.29 3.59
C GLY A 24 -0.04 18.47 2.95
N GLY A 25 0.06 17.17 3.23
CA GLY A 25 1.05 16.27 2.62
C GLY A 25 0.72 15.87 1.19
N ALA A 26 1.70 15.32 0.49
CA ALA A 26 1.58 14.86 -0.89
C ALA A 26 1.25 13.37 -0.99
N ILE A 27 0.56 13.01 -2.08
CA ILE A 27 0.42 11.63 -2.55
C ILE A 27 1.01 11.58 -3.95
N VAL A 28 1.93 10.63 -4.20
CA VAL A 28 2.63 10.48 -5.47
C VAL A 28 2.35 9.10 -6.05
N LEU A 29 1.89 9.08 -7.30
CA LEU A 29 1.73 7.87 -8.09
C LEU A 29 2.74 7.92 -9.24
N GLU A 30 3.56 6.88 -9.36
CA GLU A 30 4.61 6.82 -10.38
C GLU A 30 4.60 5.44 -11.03
N THR A 31 4.54 5.41 -12.35
CA THR A 31 4.72 4.18 -13.12
C THR A 31 6.12 4.14 -13.71
N ARG A 32 6.77 2.99 -13.62
CA ARG A 32 8.04 2.68 -14.30
C ARG A 32 7.85 1.42 -15.14
N PRO A 33 8.77 1.11 -16.07
CA PRO A 33 8.79 -0.20 -16.71
C PRO A 33 8.68 -1.31 -15.65
N GLY A 34 7.64 -2.15 -15.77
CA GLY A 34 7.38 -3.26 -14.86
C GLY A 34 7.00 -2.89 -13.42
N SER A 35 6.69 -1.63 -13.07
CA SER A 35 6.26 -1.33 -11.70
C SER A 35 5.35 -0.11 -11.52
N LEU A 36 4.58 -0.15 -10.43
CA LEU A 36 3.76 0.93 -9.92
C LEU A 36 4.22 1.28 -8.50
N LEU A 37 4.44 2.57 -8.26
CA LEU A 37 4.79 3.11 -6.95
C LEU A 37 3.68 4.03 -6.47
N ILE A 38 3.29 3.90 -5.21
CA ILE A 38 2.35 4.79 -4.53
C ILE A 38 2.99 5.25 -3.23
N LYS A 39 3.09 6.57 -3.06
CA LYS A 39 3.70 7.21 -1.89
C LYS A 39 2.74 8.17 -1.21
N ASN A 40 2.86 8.30 0.10
CA ASN A 40 2.24 9.39 0.86
C ASN A 40 3.17 9.86 1.98
N ASP A 41 3.07 11.15 2.32
CA ASP A 41 3.73 11.68 3.51
C ASP A 41 3.07 11.12 4.77
N GLY A 42 3.84 10.83 5.81
CA GLY A 42 3.30 10.17 7.00
C GLY A 42 4.32 10.03 8.13
N PRO A 43 3.87 9.94 9.40
CA PRO A 43 4.74 9.55 10.50
C PRO A 43 5.18 8.08 10.33
N PRO A 44 6.30 7.67 10.96
CA PRO A 44 6.73 6.27 10.90
C PRO A 44 5.67 5.34 11.49
N LEU A 45 5.69 4.08 11.06
CA LEU A 45 4.81 3.05 11.64
C LEU A 45 5.14 2.85 13.13
N GLU A 46 4.10 2.61 13.92
CA GLU A 46 4.24 2.29 15.34
C GLU A 46 4.39 0.78 15.60
N PHE A 47 4.39 -0.02 14.53
CA PHE A 47 4.49 -1.47 14.56
C PHE A 47 5.50 -1.95 13.51
N ASN A 48 5.88 -3.22 13.60
CA ASN A 48 6.87 -3.80 12.68
C ASN A 48 6.32 -3.85 11.24
N GLN A 49 7.11 -3.43 10.26
CA GLN A 49 6.78 -3.50 8.84
C GLN A 49 6.35 -4.91 8.39
N GLU A 50 6.89 -5.97 9.00
CA GLU A 50 6.55 -7.37 8.69
C GLU A 50 5.06 -7.67 8.93
N GLU A 51 4.42 -6.89 9.80
CA GLU A 51 3.02 -7.03 10.16
C GLU A 51 2.07 -6.26 9.21
N LEU A 52 2.58 -5.38 8.32
CA LEU A 52 1.77 -4.54 7.42
C LEU A 52 0.79 -5.32 6.55
N PHE A 53 1.20 -6.50 6.08
CA PHE A 53 0.38 -7.33 5.20
C PHE A 53 -0.44 -8.39 5.95
N THR A 54 -0.33 -8.43 7.27
CA THR A 54 -1.13 -9.31 8.12
C THR A 54 -2.52 -8.69 8.34
N ARG A 55 -3.55 -9.53 8.31
CA ARG A 55 -4.93 -9.06 8.53
C ARG A 55 -5.08 -8.46 9.93
N PHE A 56 -5.86 -7.38 10.02
CA PHE A 56 -6.24 -6.71 11.27
C PHE A 56 -5.14 -5.92 11.99
N VAL A 57 -3.94 -5.81 11.40
CA VAL A 57 -2.89 -4.93 11.91
C VAL A 57 -3.23 -3.48 11.58
N ARG A 58 -3.21 -2.61 12.60
CA ARG A 58 -3.57 -1.19 12.49
C ARG A 58 -2.84 -0.36 13.54
N ASP A 59 -2.69 0.93 13.25
CA ASP A 59 -2.60 1.94 14.30
C ASP A 59 -3.97 2.02 14.98
N THR A 60 -4.02 1.76 16.29
CA THR A 60 -5.26 1.70 17.07
C THR A 60 -5.96 3.05 17.21
N ARG A 61 -5.33 4.15 16.78
CA ARG A 61 -5.82 5.53 16.92
C ARG A 61 -6.71 6.02 15.78
N ARG A 62 -6.77 5.33 14.63
CA ARG A 62 -7.64 5.72 13.50
C ARG A 62 -8.76 4.68 13.30
N SER A 63 -10.00 5.07 13.61
CA SER A 63 -11.20 4.26 13.37
C SER A 63 -11.61 4.33 11.90
N GLY A 64 -12.00 3.20 11.28
CA GLY A 64 -12.69 3.20 9.98
C GLY A 64 -12.41 2.06 9.01
N ASN A 65 -11.27 1.36 9.10
CA ASN A 65 -10.94 0.23 8.21
C ASN A 65 -10.53 -1.01 9.01
N PHE A 66 -11.07 -2.18 8.64
CA PHE A 66 -10.82 -3.47 9.30
C PHE A 66 -9.39 -4.03 9.12
N GLY A 67 -8.41 -3.24 8.65
CA GLY A 67 -7.04 -3.73 8.40
C GLY A 67 -6.98 -4.83 7.33
N LEU A 68 -7.88 -4.80 6.35
CA LEU A 68 -7.99 -5.83 5.31
C LEU A 68 -7.30 -5.43 3.99
N GLY A 69 -7.11 -4.13 3.74
CA GLY A 69 -6.71 -3.62 2.42
C GLY A 69 -5.36 -4.16 1.93
N LEU A 70 -4.30 -4.06 2.75
CA LEU A 70 -2.98 -4.58 2.37
C LEU A 70 -2.93 -6.11 2.26
N SER A 71 -3.72 -6.83 3.06
CA SER A 71 -3.82 -8.29 2.93
C SER A 71 -4.44 -8.73 1.59
N LEU A 72 -5.35 -7.91 1.06
CA LEU A 72 -5.99 -8.14 -0.22
C LEU A 72 -5.05 -7.78 -1.38
N VAL A 73 -4.31 -6.67 -1.26
CA VAL A 73 -3.21 -6.33 -2.19
C VAL A 73 -2.21 -7.47 -2.26
N LYS A 74 -1.74 -7.97 -1.11
CA LYS A 74 -0.82 -9.12 -1.05
C LYS A 74 -1.40 -10.33 -1.77
N LYS A 75 -2.69 -10.64 -1.57
CA LYS A 75 -3.33 -11.79 -2.23
C LYS A 75 -3.41 -11.65 -3.75
N VAL A 76 -3.70 -10.45 -4.24
CA VAL A 76 -3.67 -10.16 -5.69
C VAL A 76 -2.26 -10.31 -6.23
N CYS A 77 -1.25 -9.75 -5.55
CA CYS A 77 0.15 -9.90 -5.96
C CYS A 77 0.58 -11.36 -6.02
N GLU A 78 0.27 -12.17 -5.00
CA GLU A 78 0.54 -13.61 -4.98
C GLU A 78 -0.12 -14.36 -6.15
N THR A 79 -1.33 -13.95 -6.53
CA THR A 79 -2.11 -14.61 -7.61
C THR A 79 -1.49 -14.36 -8.98
N TYR A 80 -0.86 -13.21 -9.18
CA TYR A 80 -0.24 -12.82 -10.45
C TYR A 80 1.30 -12.87 -10.41
N ASN A 81 1.88 -13.48 -9.38
CA ASN A 81 3.33 -13.52 -9.12
C ASN A 81 4.01 -12.15 -9.00
N PHE A 82 3.25 -11.08 -8.76
CA PHE A 82 3.81 -9.76 -8.54
C PHE A 82 4.48 -9.69 -7.18
N LEU A 83 5.46 -8.80 -7.06
CA LEU A 83 6.10 -8.47 -5.79
C LEU A 83 5.48 -7.18 -5.26
N ILE A 84 5.17 -7.15 -3.96
CA ILE A 84 4.77 -5.93 -3.25
C ILE A 84 5.78 -5.68 -2.15
N ASP A 85 6.44 -4.52 -2.24
CA ASP A 85 7.42 -4.07 -1.26
C ASP A 85 6.92 -2.81 -0.57
N TYR A 86 7.34 -2.66 0.69
CA TYR A 86 7.14 -1.46 1.48
C TYR A 86 8.50 -0.88 1.87
N SER A 87 8.60 0.44 1.87
CA SER A 87 9.71 1.15 2.49
C SER A 87 9.23 2.47 3.10
N TYR A 88 9.98 2.95 4.08
CA TYR A 88 9.79 4.26 4.68
C TYR A 88 11.09 5.05 4.63
N ASP A 89 11.08 6.19 3.95
CA ASP A 89 12.22 7.09 3.80
C ASP A 89 11.75 8.53 3.63
N ASN A 90 12.54 9.51 4.08
CA ASN A 90 12.23 10.94 3.95
C ASN A 90 10.81 11.33 4.43
N GLN A 91 10.31 10.68 5.49
CA GLN A 91 8.94 10.86 6.01
C GLN A 91 7.82 10.46 5.04
N GLN A 92 8.13 9.56 4.11
CA GLN A 92 7.20 9.02 3.14
C GLN A 92 7.08 7.51 3.26
N HIS A 93 5.84 7.02 3.28
CA HIS A 93 5.55 5.62 3.02
C HIS A 93 5.58 5.39 1.52
N MET A 94 6.20 4.30 1.08
CA MET A 94 6.21 3.88 -0.31
C MET A 94 5.81 2.43 -0.42
N PHE A 95 4.77 2.17 -1.20
CA PHE A 95 4.41 0.83 -1.68
C PHE A 95 4.82 0.71 -3.14
N LYS A 96 5.57 -0.35 -3.46
CA LYS A 96 6.01 -0.66 -4.83
C LYS A 96 5.47 -2.02 -5.24
N VAL A 97 4.67 -2.05 -6.30
CA VAL A 97 4.27 -3.29 -6.97
C VAL A 97 5.17 -3.49 -8.18
N THR A 98 5.87 -4.61 -8.23
CA THR A 98 6.68 -5.04 -9.40
C THR A 98 5.91 -6.13 -10.13
N PHE A 99 5.59 -5.88 -11.40
CA PHE A 99 4.88 -6.81 -12.26
C PHE A 99 5.87 -7.82 -12.86
N SER A 100 5.53 -9.09 -12.85
CA SER A 100 6.25 -10.12 -13.59
C SER A 100 5.93 -10.03 -15.08
N ASP A 101 6.90 -10.39 -15.90
CA ASP A 101 6.75 -10.54 -17.36
C ASP A 101 5.85 -11.73 -17.73
#